data_AF-A0A085ZSU9-F1
#
_entry.id   AF-A0A085ZSU9-F1
#
_cell.length_a   1.000
_cell.length_b   1.000
_cell.length_c   1.000
_cell.angle_alpha   90.00
_cell.angle_beta   90.00
_cell.angle_gamma   90.00
#
_symmetry.space_group_name_H-M   'P 1'
#
loop_
_entity.id
_entity.type
_entity.pdbx_description
1 polymer ?
#
loop_
_entity_poly.entity_id
_entity_poly.type
_entity_poly.pdbx_seq_one_letter_code
_entity_poly.pdbx_strand_id
1 'polypeptide(L)'
;MKIASAKSKIHSYQPKSYKMFDILKILSTHTFFLENNLKLIELNQRKNIGLSFAKFYFLLPNVSECLEEHLKIKVSEEQFIADLRNDNLQYFKDALQKYDAETDSYSEDFIELEPMEINILSGLENCLYSSEKPQTAISNFLLIIDILDYYENFSDNPKYWNKLLEQEIKSQQEIVQRMVNGEIMNENIYINRYKEVPFDKI
;
A
#
# COMPACT_ATOMS: atom_id res chain seq x y z
N MET A 1 17.40 -65.23 -16.25
CA MET A 1 16.77 -63.99 -16.74
C MET A 1 15.88 -63.45 -15.61
N LYS A 2 16.41 -62.51 -14.80
CA LYS A 2 15.73 -61.95 -13.62
C LYS A 2 15.09 -60.62 -14.02
N ILE A 3 13.77 -60.51 -13.95
CA ILE A 3 13.05 -59.25 -14.12
C ILE A 3 13.02 -58.58 -12.74
N ALA A 4 13.74 -57.47 -12.60
CA ALA A 4 13.69 -56.61 -11.42
C ALA A 4 12.46 -55.68 -11.53
N SER A 5 11.50 -55.87 -10.63
CA SER A 5 10.38 -54.94 -10.42
C SER A 5 10.90 -53.71 -9.68
N ALA A 6 11.00 -52.59 -10.38
CA ALA A 6 11.25 -51.28 -9.79
C ALA A 6 9.95 -50.78 -9.13
N LYS A 7 9.84 -50.92 -7.80
CA LYS A 7 8.82 -50.20 -7.02
C LYS A 7 9.19 -48.73 -6.97
N SER A 8 8.44 -47.91 -7.71
CA SER A 8 8.49 -46.45 -7.64
C SER A 8 8.18 -45.99 -6.22
N LYS A 9 9.13 -45.33 -5.55
CA LYS A 9 8.84 -44.51 -4.37
C LYS A 9 8.12 -43.25 -4.85
N ILE A 10 6.80 -43.30 -4.89
CA ILE A 10 5.97 -42.10 -4.95
C ILE A 10 6.22 -41.35 -3.64
N HIS A 11 7.06 -40.32 -3.69
CA HIS A 11 7.12 -39.34 -2.61
C HIS A 11 5.81 -38.56 -2.68
N SER A 12 4.87 -38.90 -1.81
CA SER A 12 3.73 -38.04 -1.52
C SER A 12 4.28 -36.71 -1.00
N TYR A 13 4.17 -35.68 -1.83
CA TYR A 13 4.44 -34.31 -1.41
C TYR A 13 3.34 -33.96 -0.40
N GLN A 14 3.62 -34.13 0.88
CA GLN A 14 2.80 -33.52 1.92
C GLN A 14 3.20 -32.05 1.98
N PRO A 15 2.29 -31.11 1.67
CA PRO A 15 2.58 -29.70 1.88
C PRO A 15 2.88 -29.53 3.36
N LYS A 16 4.10 -29.08 3.67
CA LYS A 16 4.46 -28.65 5.02
C LYS A 16 3.49 -27.54 5.40
N SER A 17 2.63 -27.80 6.37
CA SER A 17 1.77 -26.79 7.01
C SER A 17 2.68 -25.69 7.57
N TYR A 18 2.87 -24.64 6.78
CA TYR A 18 3.50 -23.41 7.21
C TYR A 18 2.43 -22.64 7.97
N LYS A 19 2.73 -22.20 9.20
CA LYS A 19 1.82 -21.36 9.96
C LYS A 19 1.89 -19.96 9.38
N MET A 20 1.13 -19.75 8.31
CA MET A 20 0.94 -18.46 7.64
C MET A 20 0.49 -17.43 8.69
N PHE A 21 1.09 -16.24 8.69
CA PHE A 21 0.63 -15.13 9.51
C PHE A 21 -0.83 -14.86 9.15
N ASP A 22 -1.73 -15.04 10.12
CA ASP A 22 -3.16 -14.86 9.91
C ASP A 22 -3.48 -13.36 10.01
N ILE A 23 -3.32 -12.68 8.87
CA ILE A 23 -3.51 -11.22 8.78
C ILE A 23 -4.91 -10.83 9.26
N LEU A 24 -5.94 -11.60 8.91
CA LEU A 24 -7.32 -11.33 9.29
C LEU A 24 -7.51 -11.30 10.81
N LYS A 25 -6.81 -12.18 11.55
CA LYS A 25 -6.86 -12.17 13.02
C LYS A 25 -6.20 -10.94 13.64
N ILE A 26 -5.18 -10.39 12.99
CA ILE A 26 -4.36 -9.32 13.57
C ILE A 26 -4.83 -7.94 13.09
N LEU A 27 -5.45 -7.86 11.91
CA LEU A 27 -5.90 -6.62 11.29
C LEU A 27 -6.87 -5.86 12.20
N SER A 28 -7.86 -6.53 12.79
CA SER A 28 -8.82 -5.87 13.69
C SER A 28 -8.14 -5.20 14.90
N THR A 29 -7.15 -5.86 15.50
CA THR A 29 -6.39 -5.34 16.65
C THR A 29 -5.47 -4.20 16.20
N HIS A 30 -4.86 -4.33 15.03
CA HIS A 30 -4.00 -3.30 14.46
C HIS A 30 -4.78 -2.04 14.06
N THR A 31 -5.93 -2.19 13.38
CA THR A 31 -6.84 -1.07 13.07
C THR A 31 -7.28 -0.34 14.33
N PHE A 32 -7.67 -1.06 15.38
CA PHE A 32 -8.02 -0.44 16.66
C PHE A 32 -6.83 0.30 17.29
N PHE A 33 -5.62 -0.24 17.18
CA PHE A 33 -4.41 0.44 17.62
C PHE A 33 -4.19 1.74 16.84
N LEU A 34 -4.28 1.72 15.51
CA LEU A 34 -4.13 2.89 14.66
C LEU A 34 -5.16 3.96 15.00
N GLU A 35 -6.44 3.59 15.08
CA GLU A 35 -7.55 4.49 15.43
C GLU A 35 -7.34 5.17 16.77
N ASN A 36 -6.90 4.46 17.80
CA ASN A 36 -6.74 5.06 19.13
C ASN A 36 -5.56 6.02 19.22
N ASN A 37 -4.49 5.77 18.47
CA ASN A 37 -3.27 6.56 18.56
C ASN A 37 -3.26 7.73 17.57
N LEU A 38 -3.87 7.58 16.40
CA LEU A 38 -3.84 8.59 15.34
C LEU A 38 -4.96 9.63 15.42
N LYS A 39 -5.92 9.49 16.34
CA LYS A 39 -6.98 10.52 16.56
C LYS A 39 -6.44 11.89 16.97
N LEU A 40 -5.25 11.93 17.58
CA LEU A 40 -4.71 13.14 18.22
C LEU A 40 -3.40 13.64 17.59
N ILE A 41 -2.98 13.10 16.45
CA ILE A 41 -1.72 13.55 15.84
C ILE A 41 -1.84 14.96 15.26
N GLU A 42 -0.79 15.75 15.47
CA GLU A 42 -0.75 17.14 15.06
C GLU A 42 -0.74 17.30 13.53
N LEU A 43 -1.14 18.48 13.06
CA LEU A 43 -1.19 18.80 11.63
C LEU A 43 0.16 18.56 10.91
N ASN A 44 1.27 18.95 11.54
CA ASN A 44 2.60 18.75 10.94
C ASN A 44 2.96 17.26 10.83
N GLN A 45 2.57 16.44 11.81
CA GLN A 45 2.75 14.99 11.74
C GLN A 45 1.93 14.38 10.61
N ARG A 46 0.68 14.84 10.45
CA ARG A 46 -0.20 14.43 9.36
C ARG A 46 0.38 14.75 7.98
N LYS A 47 0.90 15.97 7.80
CA LYS A 47 1.56 16.38 6.54
C LYS A 47 2.81 15.54 6.26
N ASN A 48 3.67 15.34 7.27
CA ASN A 48 4.92 14.58 7.11
C ASN A 48 4.67 13.10 6.80
N ILE A 49 3.70 12.46 7.46
CA ILE A 49 3.36 11.07 7.15
C ILE A 49 2.67 10.97 5.77
N GLY A 50 1.84 11.95 5.39
CA GLY A 50 1.27 12.05 4.04
C GLY A 50 2.33 12.06 2.94
N LEU A 51 3.40 12.84 3.11
CA LEU A 51 4.55 12.83 2.21
C LEU A 51 5.27 11.47 2.16
N SER A 52 5.34 10.79 3.30
CA SER A 52 5.98 9.47 3.39
C SER A 52 5.19 8.41 2.62
N PHE A 53 3.86 8.47 2.71
CA PHE A 53 2.96 7.59 1.97
C PHE A 53 2.98 7.89 0.48
N ALA A 54 2.93 9.15 0.07
CA ALA A 54 3.03 9.52 -1.35
C ALA A 54 4.28 8.90 -1.99
N LYS A 55 5.43 9.06 -1.32
CA LYS A 55 6.70 8.46 -1.70
C LYS A 55 6.68 6.93 -1.78
N PHE A 56 5.94 6.26 -0.89
CA PHE A 56 5.74 4.81 -0.99
C PHE A 56 4.99 4.45 -2.27
N TYR A 57 3.89 5.14 -2.58
CA TYR A 57 3.08 4.81 -3.74
C TYR A 57 3.87 4.95 -5.04
N PHE A 58 4.78 5.92 -5.16
CA PHE A 58 5.67 6.04 -6.33
C PHE A 58 6.73 4.92 -6.46
N LEU A 59 6.87 4.02 -5.49
CA LEU A 59 7.66 2.78 -5.64
C LEU A 59 6.90 1.67 -6.35
N LEU A 60 5.56 1.77 -6.44
CA LEU A 60 4.74 0.74 -7.08
C LEU A 60 4.90 0.81 -8.60
N PRO A 61 4.83 -0.33 -9.30
CA PRO A 61 4.85 -0.34 -10.75
C PRO A 61 3.67 0.44 -11.32
N ASN A 62 3.87 1.02 -12.50
CA ASN A 62 2.82 1.63 -13.33
C ASN A 62 2.07 2.80 -12.70
N VAL A 63 2.56 3.42 -11.61
CA VAL A 63 1.91 4.60 -10.99
C VAL A 63 1.74 5.73 -12.00
N SER A 64 2.77 6.05 -12.78
CA SER A 64 2.68 7.11 -13.80
C SER A 64 1.70 6.77 -14.91
N GLU A 65 1.60 5.50 -15.31
CA GLU A 65 0.66 5.02 -16.31
C GLU A 65 -0.78 5.11 -15.78
N CYS A 66 -1.02 4.59 -14.58
CA CYS A 66 -2.31 4.67 -13.87
C CYS A 66 -2.82 6.13 -13.78
N LEU A 67 -1.94 7.08 -13.41
CA LEU A 67 -2.30 8.51 -13.34
C LEU A 67 -2.59 9.12 -14.71
N GLU A 68 -1.84 8.74 -15.74
CA GLU A 68 -2.06 9.25 -17.10
C GLU A 68 -3.34 8.65 -17.71
N GLU A 69 -3.61 7.36 -17.49
CA GLU A 69 -4.75 6.66 -18.04
C GLU A 69 -6.05 7.09 -17.40
N HIS A 70 -6.11 7.16 -16.07
CA HIS A 70 -7.36 7.39 -15.35
C HIS A 70 -7.60 8.86 -15.04
N LEU A 71 -6.56 9.60 -14.66
CA LEU A 71 -6.70 11.01 -14.27
C LEU A 71 -6.27 12.00 -15.36
N LYS A 72 -5.69 11.51 -16.46
CA LYS A 72 -5.07 12.33 -17.52
C LYS A 72 -3.97 13.26 -16.98
N ILE A 73 -3.30 12.85 -15.90
CA ILE A 73 -2.24 13.60 -15.24
C ILE A 73 -0.88 12.99 -15.60
N LYS A 74 0.03 13.83 -16.09
CA LYS A 74 1.45 13.49 -16.24
C LYS A 74 2.26 14.21 -15.17
N VAL A 75 2.65 13.50 -14.13
CA VAL A 75 3.40 14.06 -13.00
C VAL A 75 4.51 13.11 -12.56
N SER A 76 5.69 13.64 -12.26
CA SER A 76 6.78 12.86 -11.65
C SER A 76 6.59 12.78 -10.13
N GLU A 77 7.27 11.83 -9.48
CA GLU A 77 7.32 11.77 -8.01
C GLU A 77 7.76 13.12 -7.44
N GLU A 78 8.87 13.69 -7.91
CA GLU A 78 9.43 14.92 -7.37
C GLU A 78 8.45 16.09 -7.48
N GLN A 79 7.75 16.19 -8.61
CA GLN A 79 6.74 17.22 -8.84
C GLN A 79 5.55 17.03 -7.90
N PHE A 80 5.01 15.81 -7.80
CA PHE A 80 3.88 15.52 -6.91
C PHE A 80 4.22 15.81 -5.44
N ILE A 81 5.42 15.40 -5.00
CA ILE A 81 5.90 15.65 -3.64
C ILE A 81 6.10 17.14 -3.38
N ALA A 82 6.64 17.89 -4.35
CA ALA A 82 6.78 19.33 -4.25
C ALA A 82 5.41 20.02 -4.13
N ASP A 83 4.44 19.61 -4.95
CA ASP A 83 3.09 20.16 -4.92
C ASP A 83 2.36 19.81 -3.62
N LEU A 84 2.58 18.60 -3.07
CA LEU A 84 2.02 18.19 -1.78
C LEU A 84 2.56 19.02 -0.62
N ARG A 85 3.86 19.34 -0.64
CA ARG A 85 4.46 20.22 0.39
C ARG A 85 3.92 21.64 0.32
N ASN A 86 3.72 22.14 -0.90
CA ASN A 86 3.32 23.52 -1.15
C ASN A 86 1.80 23.74 -1.21
N ASP A 87 1.00 22.69 -0.98
CA ASP A 87 -0.47 22.72 -1.07
C ASP A 87 -1.00 23.12 -2.47
N ASN A 88 -0.27 22.72 -3.52
CA ASN A 88 -0.54 23.06 -4.92
C ASN A 88 -1.22 21.91 -5.69
N LEU A 89 -2.02 21.08 -5.02
CA LEU A 89 -2.61 19.86 -5.61
C LEU A 89 -4.09 19.99 -5.99
N GLN A 90 -4.61 21.22 -6.13
CA GLN A 90 -6.00 21.41 -6.54
C GLN A 90 -6.30 20.75 -7.90
N TYR A 91 -5.36 20.85 -8.85
CA TYR A 91 -5.50 20.19 -10.16
C TYR A 91 -5.70 18.67 -10.03
N PHE A 92 -5.06 18.05 -9.03
CA PHE A 92 -5.17 16.61 -8.78
C PHE A 92 -6.52 16.27 -8.13
N LYS A 93 -6.95 17.08 -7.14
CA LYS A 93 -8.28 16.93 -6.53
C LYS A 93 -9.40 17.07 -7.57
N ASP A 94 -9.27 18.04 -8.47
CA ASP A 94 -10.24 18.26 -9.55
C ASP A 94 -10.27 17.09 -10.54
N ALA A 95 -9.11 16.50 -10.86
CA ALA A 95 -9.04 15.32 -11.72
C ALA A 95 -9.68 14.09 -11.09
N LEU A 96 -9.46 13.84 -9.80
CA LEU A 96 -10.13 12.75 -9.06
C LEU A 96 -11.65 12.92 -9.05
N GLN A 97 -12.13 14.13 -8.72
CA GLN A 97 -13.57 14.42 -8.72
C GLN A 97 -14.20 14.21 -10.10
N LYS A 98 -13.49 14.62 -11.16
CA LYS A 98 -13.93 14.41 -12.53
C LYS A 98 -13.98 12.93 -12.86
N TYR A 99 -12.95 12.17 -12.50
CA TYR A 99 -12.90 10.72 -12.70
C TYR A 99 -14.08 10.01 -12.02
N ASP A 100 -14.35 10.33 -10.75
CA ASP A 100 -15.47 9.74 -10.00
C ASP A 100 -16.83 10.07 -10.65
N ALA A 101 -16.97 11.28 -11.21
CA ALA A 101 -18.21 11.71 -11.86
C ALA A 101 -18.42 11.07 -13.25
N GLU A 102 -17.33 10.73 -13.95
CA GLU A 102 -17.35 10.14 -15.28
C GLU A 102 -17.40 8.60 -15.25
N THR A 103 -17.06 8.01 -14.11
CA THR A 103 -17.02 6.56 -13.92
C THR A 103 -18.37 6.04 -13.41
N ASP A 104 -19.29 5.76 -14.34
CA ASP A 104 -20.54 5.04 -14.03
C ASP A 104 -20.31 3.53 -14.18
N SER A 105 -20.42 2.79 -13.08
CA SER A 105 -20.27 1.32 -13.07
C SER A 105 -21.35 0.57 -13.84
N TYR A 106 -22.40 1.27 -14.30
CA TYR A 106 -23.45 0.74 -15.17
C TYR A 106 -23.31 1.21 -16.63
N SER A 107 -22.27 1.97 -16.98
CA SER A 107 -22.00 2.38 -18.36
C SER A 107 -21.43 1.23 -19.19
N GLU A 108 -21.75 1.19 -20.48
CA GLU A 108 -21.21 0.18 -21.41
C GLU A 108 -19.70 0.33 -21.65
N ASP A 109 -19.17 1.53 -21.41
CA ASP A 109 -17.74 1.87 -21.54
C ASP A 109 -16.99 1.80 -20.19
N PHE A 110 -17.60 1.24 -19.14
CA PHE A 110 -16.97 1.12 -17.83
C PHE A 110 -15.73 0.22 -17.90
N ILE A 111 -14.59 0.78 -17.52
CA ILE A 111 -13.34 0.03 -17.34
C ILE A 111 -13.18 -0.23 -15.85
N GLU A 112 -13.30 -1.50 -15.47
CA GLU A 112 -13.02 -1.93 -14.10
C GLU A 112 -11.53 -1.74 -13.81
N LEU A 113 -11.22 -1.02 -12.73
CA LEU A 113 -9.84 -0.81 -12.29
C LEU A 113 -9.25 -2.12 -11.76
N GLU A 114 -8.00 -2.37 -12.11
CA GLU A 114 -7.24 -3.44 -11.49
C GLU A 114 -7.02 -3.12 -10.00
N PRO A 115 -6.95 -4.13 -9.11
CA PRO A 115 -6.80 -3.90 -7.67
C PRO A 115 -5.62 -2.99 -7.29
N MET A 116 -4.51 -3.07 -8.03
CA MET A 116 -3.35 -2.21 -7.78
C MET A 116 -3.62 -0.74 -8.15
N GLU A 117 -4.38 -0.48 -9.22
CA GLU A 117 -4.74 0.88 -9.63
C GLU A 117 -5.67 1.52 -8.60
N ILE A 118 -6.64 0.76 -8.07
CA ILE A 118 -7.50 1.19 -6.95
C ILE A 118 -6.64 1.60 -5.76
N ASN A 119 -5.66 0.76 -5.40
CA ASN A 119 -4.76 1.05 -4.27
C ASN A 119 -3.89 2.29 -4.52
N ILE A 120 -3.37 2.48 -5.74
CA ILE A 120 -2.57 3.66 -6.09
C ILE A 120 -3.40 4.93 -5.99
N LEU A 121 -4.57 4.96 -6.64
CA LEU A 121 -5.44 6.15 -6.68
C LEU A 121 -5.95 6.50 -5.27
N SER A 122 -6.46 5.50 -4.54
CA SER A 122 -6.94 5.70 -3.16
C SER A 122 -5.81 6.17 -2.23
N GLY A 123 -4.62 5.60 -2.41
CA GLY A 123 -3.44 5.93 -1.63
C GLY A 123 -2.99 7.37 -1.83
N LEU A 124 -2.89 7.79 -3.09
CA LEU A 124 -2.52 9.16 -3.44
C LEU A 124 -3.60 10.15 -3.00
N GLU A 125 -4.89 9.84 -3.19
CA GLU A 125 -6.00 10.65 -2.69
C GLU A 125 -5.90 10.87 -1.17
N ASN A 126 -5.69 9.80 -0.40
CA ASN A 126 -5.50 9.89 1.05
C ASN A 126 -4.34 10.82 1.43
N CYS A 127 -3.27 10.87 0.62
CA CYS A 127 -2.16 11.80 0.82
C CYS A 127 -2.58 13.26 0.60
N LEU A 128 -3.39 13.54 -0.43
CA LEU A 128 -3.90 14.89 -0.71
C LEU A 128 -4.67 15.47 0.48
N TYR A 129 -5.47 14.62 1.12
CA TYR A 129 -6.34 15.01 2.22
C TYR A 129 -5.70 14.81 3.61
N SER A 130 -4.42 14.44 3.69
CA SER A 130 -3.73 14.18 4.97
C SER A 130 -3.80 15.34 5.96
N SER A 131 -3.71 16.58 5.46
CA SER A 131 -3.80 17.80 6.27
C SER A 131 -5.24 18.10 6.75
N GLU A 132 -6.24 17.65 5.99
CA GLU A 132 -7.66 17.95 6.22
C GLU A 132 -8.36 16.87 7.07
N LYS A 133 -7.98 15.60 6.87
CA LYS A 133 -8.70 14.42 7.34
C LYS A 133 -7.75 13.45 8.06
N PRO A 134 -7.66 13.45 9.40
CA PRO A 134 -6.78 12.55 10.16
C PRO A 134 -6.95 11.07 9.83
N GLN A 135 -8.16 10.66 9.45
CA GLN A 135 -8.49 9.29 9.08
C GLN A 135 -7.72 8.79 7.85
N THR A 136 -7.25 9.67 6.96
CA THR A 136 -6.54 9.23 5.75
C THR A 136 -5.16 8.63 6.08
N ALA A 137 -4.57 9.00 7.21
CA ALA A 137 -3.35 8.34 7.68
C ALA A 137 -3.61 6.89 8.08
N ILE A 138 -4.74 6.62 8.75
CA ILE A 138 -5.17 5.26 9.09
C ILE A 138 -5.42 4.47 7.81
N SER A 139 -6.17 5.05 6.86
CA SER A 139 -6.44 4.43 5.57
C SER A 139 -5.16 4.07 4.82
N ASN A 140 -4.17 4.95 4.76
CA ASN A 140 -2.89 4.64 4.11
C ASN A 140 -2.08 3.56 4.82
N PHE A 141 -2.06 3.52 6.15
CA PHE A 141 -1.43 2.41 6.86
C PHE A 141 -2.06 1.07 6.51
N LEU A 142 -3.39 1.00 6.45
CA LEU A 142 -4.09 -0.21 6.06
C LEU A 142 -3.88 -0.55 4.58
N LEU A 143 -3.88 0.44 3.70
CA LEU A 143 -3.70 0.22 2.27
C LEU A 143 -2.32 -0.36 1.93
N ILE A 144 -1.27 0.05 2.66
CA ILE A 144 0.05 -0.57 2.52
C ILE A 144 0.01 -2.05 2.90
N ILE A 145 -0.77 -2.43 3.94
CA ILE A 145 -0.96 -3.84 4.30
C ILE A 145 -1.70 -4.56 3.16
N ASP A 146 -2.77 -3.98 2.62
CA ASP A 146 -3.54 -4.57 1.53
C ASP A 146 -2.69 -4.78 0.26
N ILE A 147 -1.79 -3.85 -0.04
CA ILE A 147 -0.82 -3.99 -1.14
C ILE A 147 0.13 -5.16 -0.87
N LEU A 148 0.68 -5.29 0.33
CA LEU A 148 1.56 -6.41 0.65
C LEU A 148 0.83 -7.75 0.65
N ASP A 149 -0.43 -7.78 1.08
CA ASP A 149 -1.31 -8.95 1.01
C ASP A 149 -1.61 -9.35 -0.44
N TYR A 150 -1.82 -8.36 -1.33
CA TYR A 150 -1.94 -8.61 -2.76
C TYR A 150 -0.69 -9.36 -3.29
N TYR A 151 0.51 -8.84 -3.04
CA TYR A 151 1.73 -9.53 -3.50
C TYR A 151 1.93 -10.89 -2.82
N GLU A 152 1.50 -11.05 -1.58
CA GLU A 152 1.52 -12.35 -0.89
C GLU A 152 0.66 -13.39 -1.60
N ASN A 153 -0.54 -13.00 -2.05
CA ASN A 153 -1.47 -13.90 -2.73
C ASN A 153 -1.11 -14.18 -4.19
N PHE A 154 -0.51 -13.22 -4.90
CA PHE A 154 -0.31 -13.31 -6.35
C PHE A 154 1.12 -13.61 -6.79
N SER A 155 2.11 -13.47 -5.92
CA SER A 155 3.51 -13.67 -6.32
C SER A 155 4.00 -15.12 -6.29
N ASP A 156 5.11 -15.36 -6.98
CA ASP A 156 5.85 -16.64 -6.93
C ASP A 156 6.54 -16.91 -5.58
N ASN A 157 6.58 -15.93 -4.66
CA ASN A 157 7.26 -16.05 -3.36
C ASN A 157 6.41 -15.55 -2.18
N PRO A 158 5.26 -16.18 -1.90
CA PRO A 158 4.34 -15.78 -0.83
C PRO A 158 5.01 -15.69 0.55
N LYS A 159 6.01 -16.55 0.83
CA LYS A 159 6.73 -16.54 2.11
C LYS A 159 7.55 -15.28 2.35
N TYR A 160 8.11 -14.70 1.29
CA TYR A 160 8.84 -13.44 1.38
C TYR A 160 7.87 -12.31 1.76
N TRP A 161 6.74 -12.22 1.07
CA TRP A 161 5.73 -11.19 1.31
C TRP A 161 5.04 -11.33 2.66
N ASN A 162 4.69 -12.55 3.07
CA ASN A 162 4.12 -12.81 4.40
C ASN A 162 5.05 -12.32 5.52
N LYS A 163 6.37 -12.52 5.36
CA LYS A 163 7.37 -11.98 6.31
C LYS A 163 7.43 -10.45 6.26
N LEU A 164 7.39 -9.86 5.07
CA LEU A 164 7.41 -8.40 4.90
C LEU A 164 6.16 -7.74 5.51
N LEU A 165 5.01 -8.38 5.38
CA LEU A 165 3.73 -7.97 5.97
C LEU A 165 3.73 -8.06 7.50
N GLU A 166 4.27 -9.14 8.10
CA GLU A 166 4.47 -9.20 9.56
C GLU A 166 5.38 -8.07 10.04
N GLN A 167 6.46 -7.79 9.31
CA GLN A 167 7.37 -6.71 9.64
C GLN A 167 6.70 -5.34 9.48
N GLU A 168 5.78 -5.18 8.54
CA GLU A 168 5.10 -3.92 8.30
C GLU A 168 4.18 -3.55 9.45
N ILE A 169 3.38 -4.48 9.96
CA ILE A 169 2.51 -4.21 11.12
C ILE A 169 3.33 -3.70 12.32
N LYS A 170 4.47 -4.33 12.62
CA LYS A 170 5.37 -3.88 13.69
C LYS A 170 5.94 -2.50 13.40
N SER A 171 6.38 -2.27 12.16
CA SER A 171 6.91 -0.96 11.71
C SER A 171 5.88 0.15 11.85
N GLN A 172 4.63 -0.08 11.44
CA GLN A 172 3.54 0.88 11.60
C GLN A 172 3.28 1.20 13.07
N GLN A 173 3.31 0.20 13.96
CA GLN A 173 3.17 0.42 15.40
C GLN A 173 4.28 1.32 15.95
N GLU A 174 5.52 1.07 15.56
CA GLU A 174 6.68 1.89 15.94
C GLU A 174 6.57 3.32 15.41
N ILE A 175 6.20 3.48 14.13
CA ILE A 175 5.98 4.79 13.50
C ILE A 175 4.94 5.59 14.28
N VAL A 176 3.79 4.99 14.55
CA VAL A 176 2.67 5.63 15.25
C VAL A 176 3.08 6.03 16.67
N GLN A 177 3.79 5.16 17.40
CA GLN A 177 4.28 5.50 18.74
C GLN A 177 5.22 6.71 18.72
N ARG A 178 6.14 6.76 17.76
CA ARG A 178 7.06 7.90 17.60
C ARG A 178 6.30 9.19 17.28
N MET A 179 5.29 9.13 16.41
CA MET A 179 4.42 10.26 16.09
C MET A 179 3.66 10.76 17.33
N VAL A 180 3.08 9.84 18.12
CA VAL A 180 2.36 10.19 19.36
C VAL A 180 3.27 10.80 20.41
N ASN A 181 4.54 10.38 20.45
CA ASN A 181 5.57 10.97 21.32
C ASN A 181 6.11 12.32 20.83
N GLY A 182 5.58 12.85 19.70
CA GLY A 182 5.96 14.14 19.15
C GLY A 182 7.27 14.13 18.35
N GLU A 183 7.81 12.96 18.01
CA GLU A 183 9.01 12.87 17.17
C GLU A 183 8.71 13.37 15.75
N ILE A 184 9.60 14.19 15.19
CA ILE A 184 9.49 14.62 13.79
C ILE A 184 9.78 13.41 12.89
N MET A 185 8.76 12.98 12.15
CA MET A 185 8.89 11.86 11.23
C MET A 185 9.79 12.19 10.04
N ASN A 186 10.69 11.27 9.72
CA ASN A 186 11.46 11.31 8.49
C ASN A 186 10.55 10.92 7.32
N GLU A 187 10.35 11.85 6.39
CA GLU A 187 9.54 11.66 5.19
C GLU A 187 10.02 10.52 4.26
N ASN A 188 11.26 10.05 4.42
CA ASN A 188 11.82 8.94 3.64
C ASN A 188 11.64 7.58 4.32
N ILE A 189 10.89 7.49 5.44
CA ILE A 189 10.78 6.26 6.22
C ILE A 189 10.30 5.06 5.39
N TYR A 190 9.32 5.26 4.52
CA TYR A 190 8.81 4.22 3.64
C TYR A 190 9.73 3.95 2.46
N ILE A 191 10.27 4.97 1.79
CA ILE A 191 11.26 4.75 0.71
C ILE A 191 12.44 3.94 1.20
N ASN A 192 13.02 4.29 2.35
CA ASN A 192 14.18 3.59 2.89
C ASN A 192 13.88 2.11 3.17
N ARG A 193 12.64 1.80 3.55
CA ARG A 193 12.19 0.45 3.86
C ARG A 193 11.91 -0.37 2.61
N TYR A 194 11.38 0.26 1.55
CA TYR A 194 10.80 -0.43 0.40
C TYR A 194 11.58 -0.30 -0.91
N LYS A 195 12.60 0.57 -1.01
CA LYS A 195 13.36 0.79 -2.25
C LYS A 195 14.02 -0.46 -2.87
N GLU A 196 14.24 -1.52 -2.08
CA GLU A 196 14.84 -2.78 -2.53
C GLU A 196 13.80 -3.90 -2.67
N VAL A 197 12.52 -3.61 -2.40
CA VAL A 197 11.43 -4.56 -2.53
C VAL A 197 11.04 -4.66 -4.01
N PRO A 198 11.01 -5.87 -4.59
CA PRO A 198 10.81 -6.05 -6.03
C PRO A 198 9.32 -6.01 -6.40
N PHE A 199 8.69 -4.85 -6.27
CA PHE A 199 7.28 -4.65 -6.65
C PHE A 199 7.02 -4.88 -8.15
N ASP A 200 8.07 -4.87 -8.97
CA ASP A 200 8.07 -5.20 -10.38
C ASP A 200 7.94 -6.71 -10.68
N LYS A 201 8.01 -7.55 -9.64
CA LYS A 201 7.96 -9.02 -9.76
C LYS A 201 6.78 -9.57 -8.95
N ILE A 202 5.70 -9.89 -9.65
CA ILE A 202 4.63 -10.76 -9.17
C ILE A 202 5.08 -12.19 -9.49
#